data_AF-A0A9E5XXJ2-F1
#
_entry.id   AF-A0A9E5XXJ2-F1
#
_cell.length_a   1.000
_cell.length_b   1.000
_cell.length_c   1.000
_cell.angle_alpha   90.00
_cell.angle_beta   90.00
_cell.angle_gamma   90.00
#
_symmetry.space_group_name_H-M   'P 1'
#
loop_
_entity.id
_entity.type
_entity.pdbx_description
1 polymer ?
#
loop_
_entity_poly.entity_id
_entity_poly.type
_entity_poly.pdbx_seq_one_letter_code
_entity_poly.pdbx_strand_id
1 'polypeptide(L)'
;DIKLAFKATLEELEDSHSFIHVVDATSPFIQDEINATEEILEEIGVIDTHRILVLNKCDLLDDEAKKRIKKLGGLQVSAKTGQGIKELLHSIEMAATNQVKEPAFTQLNAATV
;
A
#
# COMPACT_ATOMS: atom_id res chain seq x y z
N ASP A 1 8.76 -17.74 15.86
CA ASP A 1 7.49 -17.40 15.22
C ASP A 1 7.69 -16.10 14.45
N ILE A 2 7.71 -16.15 13.13
CA ILE A 2 7.98 -14.98 12.28
C ILE A 2 6.85 -13.95 12.37
N LYS A 3 5.62 -14.35 12.69
CA LYS A 3 4.49 -13.43 12.87
C LYS A 3 4.70 -12.51 14.08
N LEU A 4 5.22 -13.07 15.18
CA LEU A 4 5.57 -12.31 16.39
C LEU A 4 6.71 -11.32 16.15
N ALA A 5 7.73 -11.72 15.39
CA ALA A 5 8.83 -10.81 15.03
C ALA A 5 8.36 -9.66 14.12
N PHE A 6 7.41 -9.94 13.21
CA PHE A 6 6.81 -8.93 12.34
C PHE A 6 5.92 -7.97 13.13
N LYS A 7 5.11 -8.49 14.05
CA LYS A 7 4.26 -7.69 14.94
C LYS A 7 5.08 -6.72 15.80
N ALA A 8 6.19 -7.18 16.38
CA ALA A 8 7.07 -6.33 17.19
C ALA A 8 7.68 -5.15 16.39
N THR A 9 7.99 -5.32 15.09
CA THR A 9 8.43 -4.21 14.22
C THR A 9 7.30 -3.32 13.72
N LEU A 10 6.06 -3.79 13.80
CA LEU A 10 4.87 -3.02 13.41
C LEU A 10 4.25 -2.26 14.59
N GLU A 11 4.58 -2.60 15.84
CA GLU A 11 4.24 -1.76 17.00
C GLU A 11 4.90 -0.36 16.90
N GLU A 12 6.05 -0.23 16.22
CA GLU A 12 6.64 1.08 15.89
C GLU A 12 5.79 1.90 14.90
N LEU A 13 4.83 1.29 14.19
CA LEU A 13 3.91 2.02 13.32
C LEU A 13 2.86 2.83 14.09
N GLU A 14 2.63 2.52 15.38
CA GLU A 14 1.70 3.28 16.24
C GLU A 14 2.09 4.77 16.32
N ASP A 15 3.40 5.06 16.24
CA ASP A 15 3.95 6.43 16.26
C ASP A 15 4.07 7.07 14.86
N SER A 16 3.76 6.32 13.79
CA SER A 16 3.91 6.79 12.41
C SER A 16 2.64 7.52 11.92
N HIS A 17 2.82 8.68 11.28
CA HIS A 17 1.70 9.42 10.67
C HIS A 17 1.26 8.77 9.35
N SER A 18 2.19 8.12 8.65
CA SER A 18 1.91 7.35 7.45
C SER A 18 2.97 6.28 7.21
N PHE A 19 2.59 5.25 6.46
CA PHE A 19 3.51 4.21 6.00
C PHE A 19 3.28 3.86 4.53
N ILE A 20 4.28 3.23 3.93
CA ILE A 20 4.25 2.81 2.54
C ILE A 20 4.08 1.29 2.50
N HIS A 21 2.99 0.84 1.91
CA HIS A 21 2.74 -0.58 1.69
C HIS A 21 3.19 -0.96 0.28
N VAL A 22 4.34 -1.62 0.16
CA VAL A 22 4.91 -2.02 -1.13
C VAL A 22 4.54 -3.46 -1.45
N VAL A 23 3.88 -3.69 -2.58
CA VAL A 23 3.44 -5.00 -3.06
C VAL A 23 4.03 -5.29 -4.44
N ASP A 24 4.34 -6.54 -4.73
CA ASP A 24 4.81 -6.95 -6.06
C ASP A 24 3.65 -6.98 -7.06
N ALA A 25 3.67 -6.06 -8.03
CA ALA A 25 2.65 -5.94 -9.05
C ALA A 25 2.59 -7.13 -10.03
N THR A 26 3.65 -7.94 -10.07
CA THR A 26 3.72 -9.15 -10.91
C THR A 26 3.15 -10.39 -10.22
N SER A 27 2.89 -10.32 -8.91
CA SER A 27 2.35 -11.45 -8.17
C SER A 27 0.96 -11.81 -8.69
N PRO A 28 0.69 -13.09 -9.01
CA PRO A 28 -0.66 -13.56 -9.29
C PRO A 28 -1.56 -13.50 -8.04
N PHE A 29 -0.97 -13.41 -6.84
CA PHE A 29 -1.64 -13.37 -5.54
C PHE A 29 -1.67 -11.96 -4.94
N ILE A 30 -1.48 -10.92 -5.75
CA ILE A 30 -1.37 -9.52 -5.29
C ILE A 30 -2.52 -9.10 -4.37
N GLN A 31 -3.76 -9.54 -4.65
CA GLN A 31 -4.91 -9.21 -3.82
C GLN A 31 -4.83 -9.90 -2.45
N ASP A 32 -4.43 -11.17 -2.43
CA ASP A 32 -4.29 -11.94 -1.20
C ASP A 32 -3.15 -11.39 -0.33
N GLU A 33 -2.05 -10.95 -0.94
CA GLU A 33 -0.94 -10.29 -0.25
C GLU A 33 -1.35 -8.95 0.38
N ILE A 34 -2.17 -8.16 -0.33
CA ILE A 34 -2.75 -6.93 0.20
C ILE A 34 -3.65 -7.26 1.40
N ASN A 35 -4.59 -8.17 1.23
CA ASN A 35 -5.56 -8.54 2.26
C ASN A 35 -4.88 -9.12 3.51
N ALA A 36 -3.87 -10.00 3.34
CA ALA A 36 -3.13 -10.57 4.45
C ALA A 36 -2.40 -9.49 5.27
N THR A 37 -1.90 -8.45 4.61
CA THR A 37 -1.30 -7.31 5.31
C THR A 37 -2.37 -6.49 6.02
N GLU A 38 -3.56 -6.32 5.43
CA GLU A 38 -4.69 -5.64 6.08
C GLU A 38 -5.16 -6.35 7.34
N GLU A 39 -5.27 -7.68 7.31
CA GLU A 39 -5.60 -8.49 8.49
C GLU A 39 -4.60 -8.25 9.62
N ILE A 40 -3.30 -8.22 9.30
CA ILE A 40 -2.25 -7.95 10.31
C ILE A 40 -2.37 -6.53 10.88
N LEU A 41 -2.63 -5.53 10.03
CA LEU A 41 -2.80 -4.14 10.46
C LEU A 41 -4.03 -3.97 11.36
N GLU A 42 -5.10 -4.72 11.10
CA GLU A 42 -6.29 -4.78 11.96
C GLU A 42 -5.98 -5.46 13.30
N GLU A 43 -5.27 -6.60 13.30
CA GLU A 43 -4.87 -7.34 14.51
C GLU A 43 -3.98 -6.53 15.47
N ILE A 44 -3.24 -5.55 14.95
CA ILE A 44 -2.39 -4.65 15.75
C ILE A 44 -3.03 -3.28 16.00
N GLY A 45 -4.24 -3.02 15.48
CA GLY A 45 -5.00 -1.81 15.75
C GLY A 45 -4.53 -0.54 15.03
N VAL A 46 -3.74 -0.67 13.96
CA VAL A 46 -3.18 0.48 13.20
C VAL A 46 -3.81 0.64 11.81
N ILE A 47 -4.94 -0.04 11.56
CA ILE A 47 -5.62 -0.05 10.24
C ILE A 47 -6.00 1.35 9.73
N ASP A 48 -6.26 2.30 10.64
CA ASP A 48 -6.62 3.68 10.31
C ASP A 48 -5.42 4.57 9.95
N THR A 49 -4.20 4.06 10.08
CA THR A 49 -2.97 4.81 9.75
C THR A 49 -2.91 5.10 8.26
N HIS A 50 -2.57 6.34 7.89
CA HIS A 50 -2.51 6.74 6.49
C HIS A 50 -1.53 5.87 5.70
N ARG A 51 -2.01 5.26 4.62
CA ARG A 51 -1.26 4.27 3.84
C ARG A 51 -1.12 4.69 2.39
N ILE A 52 0.12 4.64 1.89
CA ILE A 52 0.43 4.77 0.46
C ILE A 52 0.68 3.37 -0.10
N LEU A 53 -0.28 2.84 -0.87
CA LEU A 53 -0.12 1.55 -1.56
C LEU A 53 0.74 1.72 -2.81
N VAL A 54 1.81 0.94 -2.92
CA VAL A 54 2.77 0.96 -4.03
C VAL A 54 2.80 -0.41 -4.69
N LEU A 55 2.43 -0.45 -5.97
CA LEU A 55 2.45 -1.62 -6.83
C LEU A 55 3.80 -1.64 -7.56
N ASN A 56 4.80 -2.24 -6.93
CA ASN A 56 6.18 -2.27 -7.41
C ASN A 56 6.38 -3.26 -8.57
N LYS A 57 7.46 -3.10 -9.35
CA LYS A 57 7.79 -3.91 -10.54
C LYS A 57 6.83 -3.74 -11.72
N CYS A 58 6.18 -2.57 -11.84
CA CYS A 58 5.27 -2.30 -12.95
C CYS A 58 5.96 -2.30 -14.33
N ASP A 59 7.29 -2.25 -14.38
CA ASP A 59 8.10 -2.37 -15.61
C ASP A 59 7.97 -3.75 -16.27
N LEU A 60 7.63 -4.78 -15.51
CA LEU A 60 7.45 -6.14 -15.99
C LEU A 60 6.04 -6.41 -16.52
N LEU A 61 5.14 -5.43 -16.44
CA LEU A 61 3.74 -5.58 -16.82
C LEU A 61 3.45 -4.99 -18.20
N ASP A 62 2.62 -5.70 -18.96
CA ASP A 62 1.99 -5.17 -20.15
C ASP A 62 0.88 -4.16 -19.81
N ASP A 63 0.36 -3.48 -20.83
CA ASP A 63 -0.65 -2.42 -20.64
C ASP A 63 -1.96 -2.94 -20.06
N GLU A 64 -2.35 -4.18 -20.36
CA GLU A 64 -3.57 -4.79 -19.84
C GLU A 64 -3.43 -5.16 -18.36
N ALA A 65 -2.28 -5.69 -17.96
CA ALA A 65 -1.93 -5.93 -16.57
C ALA A 65 -1.85 -4.63 -15.77
N LYS A 66 -1.23 -3.57 -16.33
CA LYS A 66 -1.21 -2.23 -15.72
C LYS A 66 -2.61 -1.67 -15.50
N LYS A 67 -3.53 -1.84 -16.46
CA LYS A 67 -4.94 -1.44 -16.30
C LYS A 67 -5.66 -2.25 -15.23
N ARG A 68 -5.41 -3.56 -15.17
CA ARG A 68 -5.99 -4.45 -14.13
C ARG A 68 -5.59 -4.00 -12.73
N ILE A 69 -4.30 -3.84 -12.47
CA ILE A 69 -3.81 -3.48 -11.13
C ILE A 69 -4.16 -2.05 -10.74
N LYS A 70 -4.42 -1.16 -11.71
CA LYS A 70 -4.89 0.21 -11.43
C LYS A 70 -6.18 0.23 -10.61
N LYS A 71 -7.01 -0.80 -10.74
CA LYS A 71 -8.26 -0.94 -9.97
C LYS A 71 -8.02 -1.20 -8.47
N LEU A 72 -6.80 -1.60 -8.09
CA LEU A 72 -6.41 -1.82 -6.69
C LEU A 72 -6.12 -0.52 -5.93
N GLY A 73 -6.12 0.64 -6.62
CA GLY A 73 -5.97 1.95 -5.96
C GLY A 73 -4.53 2.33 -5.56
N GLY A 74 -3.52 1.56 -5.97
CA GLY A 74 -2.11 1.84 -5.66
C GLY A 74 -1.33 2.59 -6.75
N LEU A 75 -0.24 3.25 -6.35
CA LEU A 75 0.73 3.86 -7.26
C LEU A 75 1.56 2.79 -7.96
N GLN A 76 1.56 2.79 -9.29
CA GLN A 76 2.38 1.86 -10.07
C GLN A 76 3.81 2.37 -10.14
N VAL A 77 4.74 1.63 -9.56
CA VAL A 77 6.14 2.02 -9.44
C VAL A 77 7.03 0.90 -9.97
N SER A 78 8.15 1.28 -10.56
CA SER A 78 9.29 0.40 -10.73
C SER A 78 10.46 0.98 -9.98
N ALA A 79 10.79 0.38 -8.83
CA ALA A 79 12.00 0.74 -8.10
C ALA A 79 13.28 0.49 -8.92
N LYS A 80 13.21 -0.40 -9.93
CA LYS A 80 14.33 -0.72 -10.81
C LYS A 80 14.57 0.36 -11.88
N THR A 81 13.51 0.83 -12.53
CA THR A 81 13.65 1.82 -13.63
C THR A 81 13.49 3.26 -13.14
N GLY A 82 12.96 3.47 -11.94
CA GLY A 82 12.61 4.78 -11.42
C GLY A 82 11.23 5.27 -11.87
N GLN A 83 10.50 4.50 -12.68
CA GLN A 83 9.13 4.83 -13.08
C GLN A 83 8.23 4.96 -11.84
N GLY A 84 7.43 6.04 -11.78
CA GLY A 84 6.49 6.26 -10.68
C GLY A 84 7.11 6.77 -9.38
N ILE A 85 8.44 6.88 -9.28
CA ILE A 85 9.12 7.33 -8.06
C ILE A 85 8.85 8.82 -7.78
N LYS A 86 8.74 9.65 -8.82
CA LYS A 86 8.44 11.08 -8.64
C LYS A 86 7.05 11.28 -8.04
N GLU A 87 6.07 10.52 -8.53
CA GLU A 87 4.70 10.51 -8.03
C GLU A 87 4.66 9.98 -6.59
N LEU A 88 5.40 8.91 -6.30
CA LEU A 88 5.54 8.38 -4.95
C LEU A 88 6.13 9.42 -3.97
N LEU A 89 7.22 10.08 -4.36
CA LEU A 89 7.84 11.13 -3.54
C LEU A 89 6.87 12.28 -3.27
N HIS A 90 6.09 12.68 -4.28
CA HIS A 90 5.05 13.70 -4.11
C HIS A 90 3.95 13.25 -3.14
N SER A 91 3.48 12.00 -3.23
CA SER A 91 2.51 11.45 -2.28
C SER A 91 3.06 11.40 -0.85
N ILE A 92 4.34 11.07 -0.67
CA ILE A 92 5.01 11.08 0.64
C ILE A 92 5.08 12.51 1.19
N GLU A 93 5.46 13.49 0.37
CA GLU A 93 5.53 14.91 0.76
C GLU A 93 4.15 15.43 1.21
N MET A 94 3.09 15.06 0.48
CA MET A 94 1.71 15.41 0.84
C MET A 94 1.29 14.76 2.16
N ALA A 95 1.62 13.48 2.37
CA ALA A 95 1.33 12.78 3.62
C ALA A 95 2.09 13.37 4.81
N ALA A 96 3.36 13.76 4.62
CA ALA A 96 4.20 14.33 5.67
C ALA A 96 3.80 15.75 6.08
N THR A 97 3.21 16.53 5.18
CA THR A 97 2.83 17.94 5.43
C THR A 97 1.45 18.10 6.07
N ASN A 98 0.81 17.01 6.53
CA ASN A 98 -0.51 17.01 7.19
C ASN A 98 -1.64 17.66 6.36
N GLN A 99 -1.46 17.72 5.03
CA GLN A 99 -2.47 18.24 4.10
C GLN A 99 -3.40 17.15 3.56
N VAL A 100 -3.22 15.88 3.97
CA VAL A 100 -4.15 14.81 3.64
C VAL A 100 -5.21 14.70 4.72
N LYS A 101 -6.32 15.43 4.53
CA LYS A 101 -7.58 15.09 5.18
C LYS A 101 -8.15 13.88 4.43
N GLU A 102 -8.33 12.80 5.18
CA GLU A 102 -9.06 11.56 4.87
C GLU A 102 -8.23 10.33 4.53
N PRO A 103 -8.57 9.16 5.12
CA PRO A 103 -7.96 7.89 4.74
C PRO A 103 -8.33 7.57 3.29
N ALA A 104 -7.32 7.29 2.46
CA ALA A 104 -7.54 6.94 1.06
C ALA A 104 -8.19 5.54 0.85
N PHE A 105 -8.65 4.88 1.93
CA PHE A 105 -9.18 3.51 1.86
C PHE A 105 -10.56 3.27 2.49
N THR A 106 -11.27 4.29 2.98
CA THR A 106 -12.63 4.11 3.54
C THR A 106 -13.73 3.84 2.48
N GLN A 107 -13.39 3.57 1.21
CA GLN A 107 -14.38 3.43 0.13
C GLN A 107 -14.40 2.09 -0.63
N LEU A 108 -13.72 1.03 -0.17
CA LEU A 108 -13.81 -0.29 -0.82
C LEU A 108 -14.72 -1.32 -0.14
N ASN A 109 -15.20 -1.07 1.09
CA ASN A 109 -16.06 -2.02 1.81
C ASN A 109 -17.57 -1.72 1.75
N ALA A 110 -18.03 -0.80 0.90
CA ALA A 110 -19.45 -0.43 0.80
C ALA A 110 -20.20 -1.03 -0.41
N ALA A 111 -19.59 -1.97 -1.16
CA ALA A 111 -20.21 -2.54 -2.36
C ALA A 111 -20.08 -4.07 -2.43
N THR A 112 -20.50 -4.79 -1.38
CA THR A 112 -21.03 -6.16 -1.52
C THR A 112 -21.97 -6.48 -0.35
N VAL A 113 -23.24 -6.08 -0.48
CA VAL A 113 -24.41 -6.74 0.13
C VAL A 113 -25.44 -6.90 -0.98
#